data_AF-A0A932KUN0-F1
#
_entry.id   AF-A0A932KUN0-F1
#
_cell.length_a   1.000
_cell.length_b   1.000
_cell.length_c   1.000
_cell.angle_alpha   90.00
_cell.angle_beta   90.00
_cell.angle_gamma   90.00
#
_symmetry.space_group_name_H-M   'P 1'
#
loop_
_entity.id
_entity.type
_entity.pdbx_description
1 polymer ?
#
loop_
_entity_poly.entity_id
_entity_poly.type
_entity_poly.pdbx_seq_one_letter_code
_entity_poly.pdbx_strand_id
1 'polypeptide(L)'
;MTLSESALRVLERRYLRRDEAGRVIETPEEMVRRVARAAARAERRFGLKPSGVREIEDRFFDLLNGLLFLPNSPALMNAGRPKGQLAACFVL
;
A
#
# COMPACT_ATOMS: atom_id res chain seq x y z
N MET A 1 -7.15 11.77 -2.15
CA MET A 1 -7.34 11.09 -3.45
C MET A 1 -8.79 11.28 -3.90
N THR A 2 -9.07 11.52 -5.19
CA THR A 2 -10.46 11.59 -5.68
C THR A 2 -10.84 10.25 -6.30
N LEU A 3 -11.80 9.54 -5.70
CA LEU A 3 -12.23 8.22 -6.15
C LEU A 3 -13.70 8.24 -6.59
N SER A 4 -14.02 7.43 -7.61
CA SER A 4 -15.42 7.14 -7.94
C SER A 4 -16.05 6.27 -6.85
N GLU A 5 -17.38 6.29 -6.77
CA GLU A 5 -18.12 5.42 -5.87
C GLU A 5 -17.83 3.93 -6.13
N SER A 6 -17.68 3.54 -7.40
CA SER A 6 -17.31 2.18 -7.78
C SER A 6 -15.92 1.79 -7.29
N ALA A 7 -14.94 2.69 -7.38
CA ALA A 7 -13.60 2.46 -6.87
C ALA A 7 -13.61 2.30 -5.34
N LEU A 8 -14.34 3.15 -4.63
CA LEU A 8 -14.50 3.05 -3.18
C LEU A 8 -15.08 1.68 -2.77
N ARG A 9 -16.17 1.25 -3.41
CA ARG A 9 -16.77 -0.07 -3.16
C ARG A 9 -15.80 -1.22 -3.40
N VAL A 10 -14.97 -1.14 -4.44
CA VAL A 10 -13.94 -2.16 -4.73
C VAL A 10 -12.85 -2.18 -3.65
N LEU A 11 -12.40 -1.00 -3.20
CA LEU A 11 -11.41 -0.89 -2.12
C LEU A 11 -11.93 -1.51 -0.82
N GLU A 12 -13.12 -1.14 -0.37
CA GLU A 12 -13.76 -1.67 0.83
C GLU A 12 -13.95 -3.19 0.79
N ARG A 13 -14.30 -3.72 -0.39
CA ARG A 13 -14.56 -5.15 -0.54
C ARG A 13 -13.29 -5.99 -0.59
N ARG A 14 -12.17 -5.48 -1.12
CA ARG A 14 -11.00 -6.32 -1.44
C ARG A 14 -9.64 -5.86 -0.91
N TYR A 15 -9.45 -4.57 -0.64
CA TYR A 15 -8.11 -4.03 -0.41
C TYR A 15 -7.90 -3.45 0.99
N LEU A 16 -8.91 -2.75 1.53
CA LEU A 16 -8.80 -2.11 2.83
C LEU A 16 -8.67 -3.16 3.95
N ARG A 17 -7.84 -2.86 4.96
CA ARG A 17 -7.69 -3.71 6.14
C ARG A 17 -9.02 -3.84 6.88
N ARG A 18 -9.22 -5.04 7.44
CA ARG A 18 -10.34 -5.35 8.31
C ARG A 18 -9.83 -5.85 9.65
N ASP A 19 -10.61 -5.59 10.69
CA ASP A 19 -10.38 -6.21 11.99
C ASP A 19 -10.87 -7.67 12.01
N GLU A 20 -10.75 -8.32 13.17
CA GLU A 20 -11.18 -9.71 13.38
C GLU A 20 -12.70 -9.89 13.25
N ALA A 21 -13.48 -8.82 13.46
CA ALA A 21 -14.92 -8.81 13.24
C ALA A 21 -15.31 -8.54 11.77
N GLY A 22 -14.32 -8.39 10.88
CA GLY A 22 -14.52 -8.16 9.45
C GLY A 22 -14.91 -6.72 9.08
N ARG A 23 -14.85 -5.77 10.04
CA ARG A 23 -15.14 -4.35 9.81
C ARG A 23 -13.96 -3.67 9.15
N VAL A 24 -14.22 -2.79 8.19
CA VAL A 24 -13.17 -2.00 7.51
C VAL A 24 -12.59 -1.00 8.52
N ILE A 25 -11.27 -1.00 8.70
CA ILE A 25 -10.53 -0.16 9.67
C ILE A 25 -9.42 0.67 9.02
N GLU A 26 -9.45 0.79 7.70
CA GLU A 26 -8.44 1.51 6.93
C GLU A 26 -9.13 2.33 5.84
N THR A 27 -8.76 3.60 5.69
CA THR A 27 -9.21 4.45 4.59
C THR A 27 -8.36 4.23 3.33
N PRO A 28 -8.83 4.65 2.14
CA PRO A 28 -8.02 4.59 0.92
C PRO A 28 -6.65 5.29 1.04
N GLU A 29 -6.59 6.47 1.66
CA GLU A 29 -5.35 7.19 1.93
C GLU A 29 -4.43 6.43 2.89
N GLU A 30 -4.97 5.81 3.94
CA GLU A 30 -4.20 4.99 4.88
C GLU A 30 -3.66 3.71 4.23
N MET A 31 -4.45 3.09 3.33
CA MET A 31 -4.02 1.96 2.52
C MET A 31 -2.82 2.33 1.66
N VAL A 32 -2.91 3.45 0.95
CA VAL A 32 -1.81 3.97 0.14
C VAL A 32 -0.58 4.29 1.00
N ARG A 33 -0.76 4.94 2.15
CA ARG A 33 0.32 5.23 3.10
C ARG A 33 1.00 3.96 3.61
N ARG A 34 0.23 2.91 3.91
CA ARG A 34 0.77 1.59 4.30
C ARG A 34 1.64 0.99 3.20
N VAL A 35 1.18 1.02 1.95
CA VAL A 35 1.92 0.49 0.80
C VAL A 35 3.22 1.28 0.58
N ALA A 36 3.14 2.61 0.57
CA ALA A 36 4.29 3.50 0.43
C ALA A 36 5.36 3.25 1.51
N ARG A 37 4.94 3.17 2.78
CA ARG A 37 5.81 2.85 3.92
C ARG A 37 6.47 1.49 3.77
N ALA A 38 5.70 0.47 3.35
CA ALA A 38 6.21 -0.88 3.18
C ALA A 38 7.28 -0.95 2.08
N ALA A 39 7.09 -0.23 0.97
CA ALA A 39 8.06 -0.15 -0.11
C ALA A 39 9.33 0.61 0.32
N ALA A 40 9.19 1.81 0.90
CA ALA A 40 10.30 2.65 1.32
C ALA A 40 11.21 1.99 2.37
N ARG A 41 10.68 1.08 3.19
CA ARG A 41 11.48 0.33 4.17
C ARG A 41 12.63 -0.47 3.55
N ALA A 42 12.55 -0.85 2.28
CA ALA A 42 13.63 -1.54 1.58
C ALA A 42 14.91 -0.69 1.52
N GLU A 43 14.79 0.63 1.47
CA GLU A 43 15.91 1.58 1.38
C GLU A 43 16.89 1.50 2.56
N ARG A 44 16.43 1.02 3.72
CA ARG A 44 17.30 0.76 4.88
C ARG A 44 18.40 -0.25 4.56
N ARG A 45 18.12 -1.21 3.67
CA ARG A 45 19.10 -2.22 3.23
C ARG A 45 20.20 -1.59 2.37
N PHE A 46 19.94 -0.44 1.78
CA PHE A 46 20.89 0.34 0.99
C PHE A 46 21.55 1.47 1.80
N GLY A 47 21.40 1.46 3.13
CA GLY A 47 22.09 2.39 4.03
C GLY A 47 21.43 3.75 4.21
N LEU A 48 20.19 3.95 3.71
CA LEU A 48 19.49 5.22 3.93
C LEU A 48 19.14 5.41 5.41
N LYS A 49 19.45 6.61 5.93
CA LYS A 49 19.05 7.05 7.28
C LYS A 49 17.53 7.15 7.40
N PRO A 50 16.96 7.13 8.63
CA PRO A 50 15.51 7.23 8.83
C PRO A 50 14.84 8.45 8.17
N SER A 51 15.55 9.57 8.03
CA SER A 51 15.04 10.75 7.30
C SER A 51 14.89 10.47 5.80
N GLY A 52 15.93 9.93 5.15
CA GLY A 52 15.87 9.58 3.72
C GLY A 52 14.81 8.51 3.43
N VAL A 53 14.63 7.53 4.31
CA VAL A 53 13.54 6.54 4.17
C VAL A 53 12.17 7.22 4.22
N ARG A 54 11.97 8.24 5.06
CA ARG A 54 10.73 9.01 5.12
C ARG A 54 10.51 9.83 3.85
N GLU A 55 11.55 10.45 3.32
CA GLU A 55 11.46 11.17 2.04
C GLU A 55 11.04 10.25 0.89
N ILE A 56 11.55 9.01 0.86
CA ILE A 56 11.11 8.00 -0.13
C ILE A 56 9.68 7.52 0.14
N GLU A 57 9.28 7.33 1.41
CA GLU A 57 7.89 7.02 1.77
C GLU A 57 6.91 8.09 1.27
N ASP A 58 7.25 9.37 1.43
CA ASP A 58 6.42 10.48 0.97
C ASP A 58 6.34 10.55 -0.55
N ARG A 59 7.46 10.36 -1.26
CA ARG A 59 7.46 10.28 -2.73
C ARG A 59 6.60 9.13 -3.26
N PHE A 60 6.67 7.94 -2.64
CA PHE A 60 5.77 6.84 -3.02
C PHE A 60 4.32 7.16 -2.69
N PHE A 61 4.05 7.77 -1.54
CA PHE A 61 2.69 8.18 -1.18
C PHE A 61 2.09 9.13 -2.21
N ASP A 62 2.84 10.15 -2.64
CA ASP A 62 2.36 11.14 -3.61
C ASP A 62 2.01 10.49 -4.95
N LEU A 63 2.86 9.58 -5.44
CA LEU A 63 2.60 8.83 -6.68
C LEU A 63 1.32 7.98 -6.60
N LEU A 64 1.15 7.26 -5.50
CA LEU A 64 0.02 6.37 -5.29
C LEU A 64 -1.29 7.15 -5.01
N ASN A 65 -1.24 8.19 -4.19
CA ASN A 65 -2.38 9.02 -3.82
C ASN A 65 -2.85 9.90 -4.99
N GLY A 66 -1.91 10.29 -5.85
CA GLY A 66 -2.18 10.96 -7.13
C GLY A 66 -2.61 10.02 -8.25
N LEU A 67 -2.69 8.70 -8.00
CA LEU A 67 -3.02 7.67 -8.99
C LEU A 67 -2.09 7.68 -10.24
N LEU A 68 -0.88 8.22 -10.10
CA LEU A 68 0.13 8.27 -11.17
C LEU A 68 0.79 6.91 -11.39
N PHE A 69 0.79 6.08 -10.35
CA PHE A 69 1.25 4.70 -10.37
C PHE A 69 0.42 3.89 -9.39
N LEU A 70 0.12 2.64 -9.72
CA LEU A 70 -0.45 1.67 -8.79
C LEU A 70 0.29 0.34 -8.95
N PRO A 71 0.74 -0.30 -7.85
CA PRO A 71 1.31 -1.62 -7.93
C PRO A 71 0.20 -2.65 -8.15
N ASN A 72 0.59 -3.89 -8.43
CA ASN A 72 -0.36 -4.98 -8.63
C ASN A 72 -1.27 -5.22 -7.40
N SER A 73 -2.30 -6.04 -7.58
CA SER A 73 -3.27 -6.31 -6.51
C SER A 73 -2.66 -6.90 -5.23
N PRO A 74 -1.78 -7.93 -5.28
CA PRO A 74 -1.15 -8.47 -4.07
C PRO A 74 -0.35 -7.43 -3.29
N ALA A 75 0.35 -6.51 -3.95
CA ALA A 75 1.07 -5.45 -3.27
C ALA A 75 0.12 -4.51 -2.51
N LEU A 76 -0.99 -4.07 -3.13
CA LEU A 76 -2.00 -3.23 -2.46
C LEU A 76 -2.64 -3.94 -1.25
N MET A 77 -3.00 -5.21 -1.45
CA MET A 77 -3.67 -6.04 -0.43
C MET A 77 -2.75 -6.36 0.74
N ASN A 78 -1.49 -6.71 0.49
CA ASN A 78 -0.66 -7.42 1.47
C ASN A 78 0.52 -6.61 2.01
N ALA A 79 0.92 -5.52 1.38
CA ALA A 79 2.07 -4.72 1.84
C ALA A 79 1.89 -4.26 3.30
N GLY A 80 2.93 -4.46 4.12
CA GLY A 80 2.89 -4.09 5.54
C GLY A 80 2.05 -5.02 6.43
N ARG A 81 1.52 -6.13 5.91
CA ARG A 81 0.82 -7.17 6.69
C ARG A 81 1.74 -8.36 7.01
N PRO A 82 1.47 -9.14 8.08
CA PRO A 82 2.21 -10.37 8.37
C PRO A 82 2.14 -11.36 7.20
N LYS A 83 3.26 -12.01 6.86
CA LYS A 83 3.38 -12.98 5.74
C LYS A 83 2.87 -12.45 4.38
N GLY A 84 2.96 -11.13 4.14
CA GLY A 84 2.41 -10.50 2.94
C GLY A 84 3.24 -10.76 1.67
N GLN A 85 2.83 -11.74 0.86
CA GLN A 85 3.34 -11.92 -0.50
C GLN A 85 2.82 -10.79 -1.41
N LEU A 86 3.74 -10.15 -2.14
CA LEU A 86 3.49 -8.97 -2.98
C LEU A 86 3.52 -9.28 -4.49
N ALA A 87 4.03 -10.45 -4.89
CA ALA A 87 4.06 -10.86 -6.28
C ALA A 87 2.71 -11.46 -6.74
N ALA A 88 2.36 -11.24 -8.01
CA ALA A 88 1.13 -11.75 -8.63
C ALA A 88 1.36 -12.92 -9.59
N CYS A 89 2.58 -13.10 -10.08
CA CYS A 89 2.91 -14.06 -11.13
C CYS A 89 3.99 -15.02 -10.63
N PHE A 90 3.80 -16.32 -10.87
CA PHE A 90 4.72 -17.39 -10.52
C PHE A 90 4.80 -18.38 -11.68
N VAL A 91 5.98 -18.91 -11.94
CA VAL A 91 6.22 -20.02 -12.88
C VAL A 91 6.88 -21.12 -12.07
N LEU A 92 6.45 -22.36 -12.28
CA LEU A 92 6.90 -23.55 -11.55
C LEU A 92 7.61 -24.52 -12.50
#